data_AF-A0A662HTI0-F1
#
_entry.id   AF-A0A662HTI0-F1
#
_cell.length_a   1.000
_cell.length_b   1.000
_cell.length_c   1.000
_cell.angle_alpha   90.00
_cell.angle_beta   90.00
_cell.angle_gamma   90.00
#
_symmetry.space_group_name_H-M   'P 1'
#
loop_
_entity.id
_entity.type
_entity.pdbx_description
1 polymer ?
#
loop_
_entity_poly.entity_id
_entity_poly.type
_entity_poly.pdbx_seq_one_letter_code
_entity_poly.pdbx_strand_id
1 'polypeptide(L)'
;MVVPRLKEMLKEKIPLPAFYEEDMEAIAKKLKLYDDIRLGKVKCFICGEKVTFTNLGAFLKTGDGIKIVCGKPECLFKAIRIAEELKAK
;
A
#
# COMPACT_ATOMS: atom_id res chain seq x y z
N MET A 1 -8.41 33.22 13.06
CA MET A 1 -8.21 32.02 12.23
C MET A 1 -8.61 30.81 13.05
N VAL A 2 -9.84 30.34 12.86
CA VAL A 2 -10.32 29.13 13.55
C VAL A 2 -9.75 27.96 12.75
N VAL A 3 -8.75 27.27 13.28
CA VAL A 3 -8.33 25.96 12.76
C VAL A 3 -9.58 25.08 12.85
N PRO A 4 -10.25 24.74 11.73
CA PRO A 4 -11.45 23.93 11.81
C PRO A 4 -11.02 22.58 12.38
N ARG A 5 -11.66 22.21 13.49
CA ARG A 5 -11.58 20.93 14.19
C ARG A 5 -10.92 19.82 13.37
N LEU A 6 -9.67 19.48 13.70
CA LEU A 6 -9.01 18.23 13.26
C LEU A 6 -9.91 16.99 13.48
N LYS A 7 -10.84 17.08 14.45
CA LYS A 7 -11.87 16.07 14.75
C LYS A 7 -12.82 15.75 13.59
N GLU A 8 -13.07 16.66 12.66
CA GLU A 8 -14.03 16.44 11.55
C GLU A 8 -13.37 15.83 10.29
N MET A 9 -12.03 15.88 10.20
CA MET A 9 -11.25 15.22 9.13
C MET A 9 -10.87 13.77 9.48
N LEU A 10 -11.08 13.33 10.73
CA LEU A 10 -10.89 11.95 11.18
C LEU A 10 -12.04 11.04 10.71
N LYS A 11 -12.43 11.17 9.44
CA LYS A 11 -13.74 10.72 8.98
C LYS A 11 -13.92 9.21 8.90
N GLU A 12 -12.86 8.40 8.97
CA GLU A 12 -12.97 6.95 9.14
C GLU A 12 -11.69 6.38 9.76
N LYS A 13 -11.81 5.56 10.82
CA LYS A 13 -10.69 4.80 11.36
C LYS A 13 -10.55 3.53 10.53
N ILE A 14 -9.64 3.55 9.57
CA ILE A 14 -9.41 2.42 8.67
C ILE A 14 -8.37 1.50 9.32
N PRO A 15 -8.75 0.27 9.72
CA PRO A 15 -7.77 -0.68 10.26
C PRO A 15 -6.84 -1.12 9.12
N LEU A 16 -5.58 -0.71 9.21
CA LEU A 16 -4.54 -1.05 8.25
C LEU A 16 -3.58 -2.08 8.89
N PRO A 17 -3.45 -3.28 8.29
CA PRO A 17 -2.43 -4.22 8.72
C PRO A 17 -1.05 -3.65 8.36
N ALA A 18 -0.24 -3.40 9.39
CA ALA A 18 1.14 -2.98 9.26
C ALA A 18 2.08 -4.16 9.56
N PHE A 19 3.26 -4.14 8.94
CA PHE A 19 4.33 -5.11 9.17
C PHE A 19 5.66 -4.35 9.27
N TYR A 20 6.63 -4.94 9.96
CA TYR A 20 7.98 -4.37 10.05
C TYR A 20 8.77 -4.63 8.76
N GLU A 21 9.79 -3.82 8.50
CA GLU A 21 10.66 -3.98 7.33
C GLU A 21 11.33 -5.36 7.29
N GLU A 22 11.65 -5.95 8.44
CA GLU A 22 12.19 -7.31 8.54
C GLU A 22 11.21 -8.39 8.06
N ASP A 23 9.91 -8.20 8.31
CA ASP A 23 8.86 -9.13 7.87
C ASP A 23 8.50 -8.97 6.40
N MET A 24 8.91 -7.87 5.78
CA MET A 24 8.59 -7.53 4.40
C MET A 24 9.10 -8.60 3.42
N GLU A 25 10.31 -9.12 3.63
CA GLU A 25 10.86 -10.19 2.79
C GLU A 25 10.09 -11.50 2.95
N ALA A 26 9.70 -11.83 4.18
CA ALA A 26 8.93 -13.04 4.47
C ALA A 26 7.53 -12.98 3.85
N ILE A 27 6.88 -11.81 3.91
CA ILE A 27 5.59 -11.55 3.28
C ILE A 27 5.72 -11.61 1.75
N ALA A 28 6.71 -10.94 1.17
CA ALA A 28 6.95 -10.98 -0.28
C ALA A 28 7.21 -12.41 -0.78
N LYS A 29 7.93 -13.25 -0.02
CA LYS A 29 8.13 -14.67 -0.32
C LYS A 29 6.82 -15.46 -0.26
N LYS A 30 6.00 -15.26 0.78
CA LYS A 30 4.67 -15.89 0.89
C LYS A 30 3.75 -15.52 -0.26
N LEU A 31 3.84 -14.28 -0.74
CA LEU A 31 3.05 -13.77 -1.85
C LEU A 31 3.62 -14.15 -3.22
N LYS A 32 4.74 -14.90 -3.28
CA LYS A 32 5.49 -15.23 -4.51
C LYS A 32 5.91 -14.02 -5.36
N LEU A 33 5.91 -12.82 -4.77
CA LEU A 33 6.29 -11.56 -5.42
C LEU A 33 7.74 -11.17 -5.12
N TYR A 34 8.43 -11.94 -4.27
CA TYR A 34 9.81 -11.65 -3.86
C TYR A 34 10.74 -11.48 -5.05
N ASP A 35 10.69 -12.40 -6.02
CA ASP A 35 11.58 -12.37 -7.17
C ASP A 35 11.30 -11.16 -8.08
N ASP A 36 10.02 -10.86 -8.34
CA ASP A 36 9.62 -9.71 -9.15
C ASP A 36 10.01 -8.36 -8.52
N ILE A 37 9.89 -8.24 -7.20
CA ILE A 37 10.33 -7.04 -6.43
C ILE A 37 11.85 -6.94 -6.44
N ARG A 38 12.56 -8.05 -6.24
CA ARG A 38 14.02 -8.08 -6.20
C ARG A 38 14.62 -7.75 -7.56
N LEU A 39 14.05 -8.29 -8.63
CA LEU A 39 14.43 -8.00 -10.01
C LEU A 39 13.97 -6.60 -10.45
N GLY A 40 13.15 -5.92 -9.64
CA GLY A 40 12.61 -4.60 -9.92
C GLY A 40 11.69 -4.58 -11.15
N LYS A 41 11.04 -5.70 -11.44
CA LYS A 41 10.08 -5.81 -12.56
C LYS A 41 8.72 -5.21 -12.20
N VAL A 42 8.43 -5.08 -10.91
CA VAL A 42 7.20 -4.48 -10.40
C VAL A 42 7.25 -2.96 -10.37
N LYS A 43 6.11 -2.38 -10.72
CA LYS A 43 5.84 -0.96 -10.69
C LYS A 43 4.71 -0.66 -9.73
N CYS A 44 4.75 0.52 -9.13
CA CYS A 44 3.67 1.01 -8.29
C CYS A 44 2.39 1.11 -9.13
N PHE A 45 1.31 0.52 -8.63
CA PHE A 45 0.02 0.54 -9.31
C PHE A 45 -0.55 1.96 -9.48
N ILE A 46 -0.08 2.93 -8.69
CA ILE A 46 -0.66 4.27 -8.61
C ILE A 46 0.17 5.31 -9.36
N CYS A 47 1.49 5.30 -9.18
CA CYS A 47 2.38 6.27 -9.83
C CYS A 47 3.26 5.68 -10.94
N GLY A 48 3.27 4.35 -11.11
CA GLY A 48 4.07 3.67 -12.13
C GLY A 48 5.57 3.59 -11.84
N GLU A 49 6.05 4.12 -10.72
CA GLU A 49 7.47 4.07 -10.34
C GLU A 49 7.92 2.64 -10.04
N LYS A 50 9.19 2.33 -10.34
CA LYS A 50 9.80 1.04 -10.03
C LYS A 50 9.83 0.83 -8.52
N VAL A 51 9.30 -0.29 -8.04
CA VAL A 51 9.28 -0.62 -6.60
C VAL A 51 10.34 -1.66 -6.30
N THR A 52 11.19 -1.35 -5.32
CA THR A 52 12.21 -2.23 -4.74
C THR A 52 11.91 -2.45 -3.26
N PHE A 53 12.66 -3.35 -2.60
CA PHE A 53 12.53 -3.57 -1.16
C PHE A 53 12.67 -2.29 -0.33
N THR A 54 13.47 -1.33 -0.79
CA THR A 54 13.69 -0.02 -0.16
C THR A 54 12.58 1.00 -0.33
N ASN A 55 11.67 0.85 -1.32
CA ASN A 55 10.63 1.84 -1.63
C ASN A 55 9.22 1.22 -1.59
N LEU A 56 9.08 -0.02 -1.12
CA LEU A 56 7.78 -0.65 -1.00
C LEU A 56 7.04 -0.07 0.20
N GLY A 57 5.83 0.41 -0.03
CA GLY A 57 4.99 0.96 1.02
C GLY A 57 3.91 -0.03 1.46
N ALA A 58 3.21 -0.63 0.49
CA ALA A 58 2.09 -1.50 0.79
C ALA A 58 1.83 -2.54 -0.30
N PHE A 59 1.21 -3.65 0.13
CA PHE A 59 0.59 -4.63 -0.76
C PHE A 59 -0.91 -4.39 -0.81
N LEU A 60 -1.45 -4.23 -2.01
CA LEU A 60 -2.87 -4.03 -2.24
C LEU A 60 -3.43 -5.28 -2.89
N LYS A 61 -4.34 -5.97 -2.20
CA LYS A 61 -5.08 -7.09 -2.80
C LYS A 61 -6.26 -6.53 -3.59
N THR A 62 -6.25 -6.72 -4.90
CA THR A 62 -7.36 -6.44 -5.82
C THR A 62 -7.99 -7.74 -6.34
N GLY A 63 -9.13 -7.65 -7.02
CA GLY A 63 -9.81 -8.80 -7.63
C GLY A 63 -8.90 -9.57 -8.60
N ASP A 64 -8.05 -8.86 -9.35
CA ASP A 64 -7.06 -9.41 -10.28
C ASP A 64 -5.75 -9.92 -9.62
N GLY A 65 -5.68 -9.96 -8.29
CA GLY A 65 -4.51 -10.44 -7.55
C GLY A 65 -3.84 -9.38 -6.68
N ILE A 66 -2.54 -9.49 -6.46
CA ILE A 66 -1.81 -8.61 -5.54
C ILE A 66 -1.04 -7.55 -6.34
N LYS A 67 -1.37 -6.29 -6.08
CA LYS A 67 -0.67 -5.12 -6.60
C LYS A 67 0.26 -4.55 -5.55
N ILE A 68 1.29 -3.84 -5.99
CA ILE A 68 2.30 -3.24 -5.13
C ILE A 68 2.20 -1.73 -5.21
N VAL A 69 2.38 -1.07 -4.08
CA VAL A 69 2.32 0.38 -3.93
C VAL A 69 3.61 0.87 -3.27
N CYS A 70 4.17 1.97 -3.79
CA CYS A 70 5.37 2.58 -3.21
C CYS A 70 5.08 3.32 -1.89
N GLY A 71 6.14 3.66 -1.15
CA GLY A 71 6.07 4.37 0.13
C GLY A 71 5.63 5.83 0.06
N LYS A 72 5.31 6.37 -1.13
CA LYS A 72 4.87 7.76 -1.26
C LYS A 72 3.53 7.96 -0.55
N PRO A 73 3.38 8.99 0.30
CA PRO A 73 2.16 9.20 1.09
C PRO A 73 0.91 9.35 0.22
N GLU A 74 1.03 10.00 -0.93
CA GLU A 74 -0.06 10.14 -1.91
C GLU A 74 -0.51 8.80 -2.50
N CYS A 75 0.44 7.87 -2.71
CA CYS A 75 0.14 6.54 -3.22
C CYS A 75 -0.50 5.68 -2.12
N LEU A 76 0.02 5.74 -0.89
CA LEU A 76 -0.57 5.03 0.24
C LEU A 76 -2.02 5.48 0.49
N PHE A 77 -2.30 6.78 0.49
CA PHE A 77 -3.66 7.30 0.71
C PHE A 77 -4.64 6.83 -0.36
N LYS A 78 -4.22 6.82 -1.63
CA LYS A 78 -5.02 6.27 -2.74
C LYS A 78 -5.22 4.76 -2.61
N ALA A 79 -4.18 4.02 -2.20
CA ALA A 79 -4.27 2.58 -2.00
C ALA A 79 -5.27 2.22 -0.89
N ILE A 80 -5.27 2.99 0.20
CA ILE A 80 -6.21 2.83 1.30
C ILE A 80 -7.65 3.00 0.80
N ARG A 81 -7.93 4.08 0.05
CA ARG A 81 -9.27 4.31 -0.54
C ARG A 81 -9.73 3.15 -1.42
N ILE A 82 -8.85 2.68 -2.32
CA ILE A 82 -9.15 1.55 -3.20
C ILE A 82 -9.41 0.27 -2.38
N ALA A 83 -8.63 0.04 -1.32
CA ALA A 83 -8.82 -1.13 -0.46
C ALA A 83 -10.17 -1.11 0.27
N GLU A 84 -10.68 0.06 0.64
CA GLU A 84 -12.00 0.21 1.25
C GLU A 84 -13.12 -0.07 0.25
N GLU A 85 -13.02 0.48 -0.96
CA GLU A 85 -13.99 0.21 -2.05
C GLU A 85 -14.07 -1.28 -2.38
N LEU A 86 -12.94 -1.99 -2.29
CA LEU A 86 -12.86 -3.43 -2.51
C LEU A 86 -13.38 -4.27 -1.33
N LYS A 87 -13.34 -3.76 -0.09
CA LYS A 87 -13.92 -4.44 1.09
C LYS A 87 -15.43 -4.26 1.19
N ALA A 88 -15.96 -3.18 0.61
CA ALA A 88 -17.38 -2.86 0.62
C ALA A 88 -18.23 -3.71 -0.37
N LYS A 89 -17.60 -4.64 -1.08
CA LYS A 89 -18.21 -5.49 -2.11
C LYS A 89 -18.05 -6.95 -1.77
#